data_AF-A0A7S1EHH5-F1
#
_entry.id   AF-A0A7S1EHH5-F1
#
_cell.length_a   1.000
_cell.length_b   1.000
_cell.length_c   1.000
_cell.angle_alpha   90.00
_cell.angle_beta   90.00
_cell.angle_gamma   90.00
#
_symmetry.space_group_name_H-M   'P 1'
#
loop_
_entity.id
_entity.type
_entity.pdbx_description
1 polymer ?
#
loop_
_entity_poly.entity_id
_entity_poly.type
_entity_poly.pdbx_seq_one_letter_code
_entity_poly.pdbx_strand_id
1 'polypeptide(L)'
;RSLAGGEPLAHLTGWQPFHGLMLNVTPATLIPRPDTETLVDWALELLAARPGAPLVVDLGTGSGAIALAVKAGCARAQLTAVDLSADALAVARANGERLGLAVDWRLGSWFEPLSGQRFDLIVSNPPYIDAAD
;
A
#
# COMPACT_ATOMS: atom_id res chain seq x y z
N ARG A 1 8.66 17.29 -13.29
CA ARG A 1 8.58 17.82 -14.67
C ARG A 1 7.65 16.90 -15.46
N SER A 2 6.45 17.37 -15.82
CA SER A 2 5.50 16.65 -16.68
C SER A 2 5.89 16.83 -18.15
N LEU A 3 5.86 15.76 -18.93
CA LEU A 3 6.11 15.80 -20.38
C LEU A 3 4.76 15.96 -21.09
N ALA A 4 4.52 17.14 -21.66
CA ALA A 4 3.65 17.48 -22.80
C ALA A 4 2.19 16.96 -22.93
N GLY A 5 1.66 16.14 -22.02
CA GLY A 5 0.30 15.58 -22.14
C GLY A 5 -0.46 15.39 -20.83
N GLY A 6 0.07 15.87 -19.70
CA GLY A 6 -0.57 15.73 -18.38
C GLY A 6 -0.44 14.33 -17.76
N GLU A 7 -0.01 13.31 -18.50
CA GLU A 7 0.22 11.98 -17.93
C GLU A 7 1.45 11.97 -16.99
N PRO A 8 1.32 11.37 -15.78
CA PRO A 8 2.45 11.26 -14.87
C PRO A 8 3.57 10.38 -15.43
N LEU A 9 4.82 10.81 -15.26
CA LEU A 9 6.01 10.07 -15.73
C LEU A 9 6.05 8.62 -15.23
N ALA A 10 5.58 8.36 -14.00
CA ALA A 10 5.58 7.02 -13.42
C ALA A 10 4.68 6.02 -14.18
N HIS A 11 3.59 6.49 -14.81
CA HIS A 11 2.76 5.64 -15.67
C HIS A 11 3.45 5.35 -17.01
N LEU A 12 4.28 6.27 -17.50
CA LEU A 12 5.07 6.07 -18.72
C LEU A 12 6.23 5.10 -18.48
N THR A 13 6.88 5.16 -17.30
CA THR A 13 7.96 4.24 -16.92
C THR A 13 7.44 2.91 -16.36
N GLY A 14 6.20 2.86 -15.89
CA GLY A 14 5.56 1.69 -15.29
C GLY A 14 6.03 1.37 -13.87
N TRP A 15 6.86 2.23 -13.27
CA TRP A 15 7.39 2.03 -11.91
C TRP A 15 7.55 3.34 -11.14
N GLN A 16 7.50 3.22 -9.81
CA GLN A 16 7.67 4.29 -8.84
C GLN A 16 8.54 3.79 -7.66
N PRO A 17 9.62 4.49 -7.28
CA PRO A 17 10.33 4.24 -6.03
C PRO A 17 9.47 4.66 -4.84
N PHE A 18 9.45 3.85 -3.80
CA PHE A 18 8.75 4.14 -2.55
C PHE A 18 9.41 3.38 -1.40
N HIS A 19 9.88 4.10 -0.38
CA HIS A 19 10.50 3.53 0.83
C HIS A 19 11.60 2.47 0.53
N GLY A 20 12.48 2.77 -0.43
CA GLY A 20 13.53 1.85 -0.87
C GLY A 20 13.08 0.67 -1.74
N LEU A 21 11.77 0.54 -2.00
CA LEU A 21 11.19 -0.43 -2.91
C LEU A 21 10.99 0.18 -4.30
N MET A 22 11.16 -0.63 -5.33
CA MET A 22 10.74 -0.30 -6.69
C MET A 22 9.39 -0.96 -6.92
N LEU A 23 8.33 -0.17 -7.05
CA LEU A 23 6.95 -0.66 -7.23
C LEU A 23 6.50 -0.47 -8.68
N ASN A 24 5.89 -1.49 -9.26
CA ASN A 24 5.16 -1.32 -10.52
C ASN A 24 3.91 -0.48 -10.24
N VAL A 25 3.63 0.46 -11.11
CA VAL A 25 2.42 1.30 -11.06
C VAL A 25 1.76 1.31 -12.43
N THR A 26 0.44 1.39 -12.43
CA THR A 26 -0.38 1.44 -13.65
C THR A 26 -1.46 2.50 -13.48
N PRO A 27 -2.19 2.88 -14.55
CA PRO A 27 -3.35 3.75 -14.42
C PRO A 27 -4.43 3.26 -13.45
N ALA A 28 -4.44 1.97 -13.09
CA ALA A 28 -5.37 1.41 -12.09
C ALA A 28 -5.00 1.76 -10.63
N THR A 29 -3.83 2.36 -10.39
CA THR A 29 -3.32 2.66 -9.05
C THR A 29 -2.97 4.14 -8.91
N LEU A 30 -3.16 4.71 -7.73
CA LEU A 30 -2.55 5.99 -7.40
C LEU A 30 -1.02 5.82 -7.35
N ILE A 31 -0.29 6.77 -7.93
CA ILE A 31 1.17 6.80 -7.84
C ILE A 31 1.56 7.13 -6.40
N PRO A 32 2.33 6.27 -5.71
CA PRO A 32 2.81 6.52 -4.36
C PRO A 32 3.52 7.87 -4.26
N ARG A 33 3.13 8.68 -3.27
CA ARG A 33 3.72 10.01 -3.04
C ARG A 33 4.79 9.94 -1.95
N PRO A 34 5.86 10.75 -2.04
CA PRO A 34 6.88 10.81 -0.99
C PRO A 34 6.30 11.11 0.40
N ASP A 35 5.28 11.96 0.49
CA ASP A 35 4.64 12.31 1.76
C ASP A 35 4.00 11.08 2.45
N THR A 36 3.65 10.04 1.69
CA THR A 36 3.12 8.77 2.23
C THR A 36 4.22 7.93 2.90
N GLU A 37 5.50 8.21 2.67
CA GLU A 37 6.60 7.51 3.36
C GLU A 37 6.62 7.84 4.87
N THR A 38 6.23 9.05 5.27
CA THR A 38 6.13 9.42 6.70
C THR A 38 5.12 8.55 7.45
N LEU A 39 4.03 8.14 6.80
CA LEU A 39 3.06 7.20 7.38
C LEU A 39 3.68 5.82 7.63
N VAL A 40 4.54 5.36 6.72
CA VAL A 40 5.26 4.08 6.87
C VAL A 40 6.24 4.17 8.03
N ASP A 41 6.98 5.28 8.14
CA ASP A 41 7.94 5.47 9.24
C ASP A 41 7.26 5.39 10.61
N TRP A 42 6.13 6.10 10.79
CA TRP A 42 5.34 6.00 12.03
C TRP A 42 4.78 4.60 12.29
N ALA A 43 4.31 3.91 11.24
CA ALA A 43 3.86 2.54 11.37
C ALA A 43 4.98 1.62 11.88
N LEU A 44 6.20 1.75 11.33
CA LEU A 44 7.36 0.96 11.74
C LEU A 44 7.78 1.27 13.17
N GLU A 45 7.75 2.53 13.61
CA GLU A 45 8.02 2.93 14.99
C GLU A 45 7.03 2.29 15.97
N LEU A 46 5.73 2.34 15.68
CA LEU A 46 4.68 1.73 16.50
C LEU A 46 4.84 0.20 16.56
N LEU A 47 5.19 -0.42 15.43
CA LEU A 47 5.41 -1.87 15.37
C LEU A 47 6.65 -2.28 16.13
N ALA A 48 7.75 -1.51 16.07
CA ALA A 48 9.00 -1.80 16.78
C ALA A 48 8.80 -1.96 18.30
N ALA A 49 7.89 -1.19 18.89
CA ALA A 49 7.53 -1.27 20.30
C ALA A 49 6.63 -2.47 20.66
N ARG A 50 6.05 -3.18 19.68
CA ARG A 50 5.14 -4.31 19.92
C ARG A 50 5.87 -5.65 19.92
N PRO A 51 5.68 -6.52 20.92
CA PRO A 51 6.22 -7.88 20.88
C PRO A 51 5.48 -8.78 19.87
N GLY A 52 6.04 -9.94 19.54
CA GLY A 52 5.36 -10.98 18.76
C GLY A 52 5.20 -10.68 17.27
N ALA A 53 4.13 -11.18 16.65
CA ALA A 53 3.84 -11.03 15.22
C ALA A 53 2.55 -10.21 15.04
N PRO A 54 2.64 -8.86 15.06
CA PRO A 54 1.48 -7.98 15.09
C PRO A 54 0.64 -8.12 13.83
N LEU A 55 -0.68 -8.06 14.00
CA LEU A 55 -1.66 -8.06 12.92
C LEU A 55 -1.82 -6.63 12.40
N VAL A 56 -1.52 -6.41 11.13
CA VAL A 56 -1.58 -5.09 10.49
C VAL A 56 -2.53 -5.15 9.30
N VAL A 57 -3.33 -4.12 9.11
CA VAL A 57 -4.13 -3.97 7.88
C VAL A 57 -3.89 -2.62 7.21
N ASP A 58 -3.73 -2.65 5.89
CA ASP A 58 -3.71 -1.49 5.01
C ASP A 58 -5.04 -1.41 4.25
N LEU A 59 -5.77 -0.29 4.37
CA LEU A 59 -7.06 -0.08 3.73
C LEU A 59 -6.93 0.89 2.55
N GLY A 60 -7.34 0.44 1.36
CA GLY A 60 -7.13 1.16 0.10
C GLY A 60 -5.68 1.07 -0.36
N THR A 61 -5.15 -0.16 -0.45
CA THR A 61 -3.71 -0.41 -0.63
C THR A 61 -3.14 0.07 -1.97
N GLY A 62 -3.98 0.26 -3.00
CA GLY A 62 -3.57 0.70 -4.32
C GLY A 62 -2.53 -0.23 -4.95
N SER A 63 -1.32 0.28 -5.19
CA SER A 63 -0.18 -0.49 -5.71
C SER A 63 0.51 -1.38 -4.66
N GLY A 64 0.00 -1.40 -3.42
CA GLY A 64 0.59 -2.11 -2.29
C GLY A 64 1.66 -1.30 -1.56
N ALA A 65 1.79 0.01 -1.82
CA ALA A 65 2.96 0.78 -1.39
C ALA A 65 3.18 0.77 0.12
N ILE A 66 2.16 1.14 0.91
CA ILE A 66 2.23 1.14 2.36
C ILE A 66 2.39 -0.30 2.86
N ALA A 67 1.53 -1.20 2.40
CA ALA A 67 1.55 -2.59 2.82
C ALA A 67 2.92 -3.26 2.65
N LEU A 68 3.51 -3.14 1.46
CA LEU A 68 4.79 -3.75 1.13
C LEU A 68 5.96 -3.09 1.87
N ALA A 69 5.95 -1.76 2.01
CA ALA A 69 6.98 -1.06 2.77
C ALA A 69 6.96 -1.46 4.26
N VAL A 70 5.77 -1.52 4.87
CA VAL A 70 5.60 -2.02 6.25
C VAL A 70 6.07 -3.47 6.37
N LYS A 71 5.71 -4.34 5.41
CA LYS A 71 6.15 -5.74 5.42
C LYS A 71 7.67 -5.88 5.27
N ALA A 72 8.30 -5.06 4.44
CA ALA A 72 9.75 -5.04 4.27
C ALA A 72 10.48 -4.54 5.53
N GLY A 73 9.97 -3.48 6.17
CA GLY A 73 10.55 -2.93 7.40
C GLY A 73 10.23 -3.74 8.67
N CYS A 74 9.16 -4.54 8.65
CA CYS A 74 8.76 -5.39 9.78
C CYS A 74 8.36 -6.79 9.30
N ALA A 75 9.35 -7.64 9.00
CA ALA A 75 9.13 -8.99 8.45
C ALA A 75 8.19 -9.87 9.30
N ARG A 76 8.17 -9.67 10.63
CA ARG A 76 7.30 -10.40 11.57
C ARG A 76 5.84 -9.95 11.57
N ALA A 77 5.51 -8.79 10.98
CA ALA A 77 4.14 -8.34 10.87
C ALA A 77 3.33 -9.28 9.97
N GLN A 78 2.14 -9.67 10.44
CA GLN A 78 1.15 -10.38 9.65
C GLN A 78 0.28 -9.35 8.98
N LEU A 79 0.46 -9.21 7.66
CA LEU A 79 -0.06 -8.06 6.95
C LEU A 79 -1.23 -8.47 6.06
N THR A 80 -2.34 -7.78 6.21
CA THR A 80 -3.50 -7.84 5.31
C THR A 80 -3.61 -6.52 4.57
N ALA A 81 -4.02 -6.56 3.31
CA ALA A 81 -4.23 -5.36 2.51
C ALA A 81 -5.57 -5.47 1.77
N VAL A 82 -6.38 -4.42 1.88
CA VAL A 82 -7.71 -4.35 1.28
C VAL A 82 -7.72 -3.30 0.18
N ASP A 83 -8.34 -3.64 -0.95
CA ASP A 83 -8.72 -2.64 -1.94
C ASP A 83 -10.11 -2.96 -2.53
N LEU A 84 -10.84 -1.91 -2.91
CA LEU A 84 -12.11 -2.04 -3.62
C LEU A 84 -11.89 -2.38 -5.10
N SER A 85 -10.77 -1.94 -5.67
CA SER A 85 -10.42 -2.16 -7.07
C SER A 85 -9.67 -3.49 -7.24
N ALA A 86 -10.29 -4.41 -8.00
CA ALA A 86 -9.64 -5.66 -8.37
C ALA A 86 -8.36 -5.44 -9.20
N ASP A 87 -8.35 -4.41 -10.05
CA ASP A 87 -7.19 -4.06 -10.88
C ASP A 87 -6.05 -3.51 -10.04
N ALA A 88 -6.35 -2.66 -9.05
CA ALA A 88 -5.33 -2.15 -8.14
C ALA A 88 -4.74 -3.30 -7.30
N LEU A 89 -5.60 -4.18 -6.77
CA LEU A 89 -5.19 -5.35 -6.00
C LEU A 89 -4.33 -6.32 -6.82
N ALA A 90 -4.58 -6.46 -8.12
CA ALA A 90 -3.74 -7.25 -9.02
C ALA A 90 -2.32 -6.66 -9.15
N VAL A 91 -2.20 -5.32 -9.25
CA VAL A 91 -0.91 -4.63 -9.24
C VAL A 91 -0.19 -4.82 -7.91
N ALA A 92 -0.89 -4.64 -6.78
CA ALA A 92 -0.33 -4.85 -5.45
C ALA A 92 0.19 -6.26 -5.24
N ARG A 93 -0.60 -7.26 -5.64
CA ARG A 93 -0.20 -8.68 -5.57
C ARG A 93 1.04 -8.96 -6.41
N ALA A 94 1.08 -8.48 -7.65
CA ALA A 94 2.24 -8.65 -8.54
C ALA A 94 3.51 -7.99 -7.95
N ASN A 95 3.37 -6.84 -7.29
CA ASN A 95 4.49 -6.22 -6.57
C ASN A 95 4.95 -7.07 -5.38
N GLY A 96 4.02 -7.59 -4.56
CA GLY A 96 4.34 -8.47 -3.44
C GLY A 96 5.06 -9.74 -3.88
N GLU A 97 4.57 -10.39 -4.93
CA GLU A 97 5.19 -11.59 -5.52
C GLU A 97 6.60 -11.29 -6.04
N ARG A 98 6.77 -10.22 -6.83
CA ARG A 98 8.08 -9.83 -7.38
C ARG A 98 9.10 -9.47 -6.29
N LEU A 99 8.65 -8.86 -5.20
CA LEU A 99 9.51 -8.46 -4.08
C LEU A 99 9.71 -9.58 -3.04
N GLY A 100 9.00 -10.71 -3.17
CA GLY A 100 9.04 -11.80 -2.19
C GLY A 100 8.43 -11.45 -0.83
N LEU A 101 7.47 -10.52 -0.81
CA LEU A 101 6.84 -10.00 0.42
C LEU A 101 5.43 -10.58 0.56
N ALA A 102 5.24 -11.42 1.57
CA ALA A 102 3.96 -12.05 1.85
C ALA A 102 2.95 -11.08 2.49
N VAL A 103 1.82 -10.88 1.81
CA VAL A 103 0.68 -10.07 2.27
C VAL A 103 -0.60 -10.82 1.92
N ASP A 104 -1.59 -10.80 2.81
CA ASP A 104 -2.93 -11.31 2.57
C ASP A 104 -3.78 -10.25 1.83
N TRP A 105 -4.02 -10.47 0.54
CA TRP A 105 -4.71 -9.53 -0.34
C TRP A 105 -6.22 -9.79 -0.38
N ARG A 106 -7.03 -8.81 0.00
CA ARG A 106 -8.48 -8.93 0.11
C ARG A 106 -9.19 -7.90 -0.78
N LEU A 107 -10.06 -8.38 -1.67
CA LEU A 107 -10.94 -7.52 -2.46
C LEU A 107 -12.18 -7.17 -1.62
N GLY A 108 -12.50 -5.89 -1.48
CA GLY A 108 -13.71 -5.44 -0.80
C GLY A 108 -13.64 -3.99 -0.33
N SER A 109 -14.75 -3.49 0.21
CA SER A 109 -14.82 -2.14 0.74
C SER A 109 -14.35 -2.13 2.20
N TRP A 110 -13.30 -1.36 2.49
CA TRP A 110 -12.84 -1.09 3.86
C TRP A 110 -12.72 -2.37 4.73
N PHE A 111 -13.61 -2.52 5.72
CA PHE A 111 -13.58 -3.60 6.69
C PHE A 111 -14.43 -4.82 6.29
N GLU A 112 -15.22 -4.74 5.21
CA GLU A 112 -16.12 -5.81 4.77
C GLU A 112 -15.42 -7.17 4.64
N PRO A 113 -14.25 -7.30 3.98
CA PRO A 113 -13.63 -8.62 3.80
C PRO A 113 -12.84 -9.11 5.02
N LEU A 114 -12.89 -8.38 6.14
CA LEU A 114 -12.10 -8.67 7.35
C LEU A 114 -12.88 -9.42 8.43
N SER A 115 -14.20 -9.63 8.27
CA SER A 115 -15.03 -10.50 9.14
C SER A 115 -14.90 -10.23 10.64
N GLY A 116 -14.71 -8.97 11.04
CA GLY A 116 -14.60 -8.57 12.45
C GLY A 116 -13.25 -8.87 13.12
N GLN A 117 -12.22 -9.26 12.35
CA GLN A 117 -10.85 -9.41 12.83
C GLN A 117 -10.36 -8.13 13.55
N ARG A 118 -9.49 -8.31 14.55
CA ARG A 118 -8.84 -7.23 15.28
C ARG A 118 -7.41 -7.09 14.80
N PHE A 119 -6.96 -5.85 14.66
CA PHE A 119 -5.62 -5.52 14.21
C PHE A 119 -4.90 -4.71 15.29
N ASP A 120 -3.61 -4.97 15.44
CA ASP A 120 -2.70 -4.21 16.29
C ASP A 120 -2.44 -2.82 15.72
N LEU A 121 -2.50 -2.70 14.38
CA LEU A 121 -2.34 -1.45 13.65
C LEU A 121 -3.22 -1.46 12.39
N ILE A 122 -3.94 -0.36 12.16
CA ILE A 122 -4.70 -0.09 10.94
C ILE A 122 -4.05 1.13 10.29
N VAL A 123 -3.63 1.01 9.03
CA VAL A 123 -3.08 2.10 8.23
C VAL A 123 -3.93 2.30 6.98
N SER A 124 -3.96 3.53 6.47
CA SER A 124 -4.67 3.87 5.24
C SER A 124 -4.17 5.22 4.73
N ASN A 125 -4.10 5.35 3.41
CA ASN A 125 -4.00 6.64 2.73
C ASN A 125 -5.20 6.77 1.78
N PRO A 126 -6.40 7.07 2.31
CA PRO A 126 -7.63 7.05 1.53
C PRO A 126 -7.71 8.24 0.58
N PRO A 127 -8.61 8.22 -0.43
CA PRO A 127 -8.84 9.39 -1.25
C PRO A 127 -9.33 10.56 -0.39
N TYR A 128 -8.62 11.69 -0.45
CA TYR A 128 -8.90 12.90 0.35
C TYR A 128 -9.05 14.17 -0.50
N ILE A 129 -8.99 14.05 -1.83
CA ILE A 129 -9.20 15.18 -2.74
C ILE A 129 -10.70 15.42 -2.86
N ASP A 130 -11.12 16.68 -2.78
CA ASP A 130 -12.51 17.07 -2.97
C ASP A 130 -12.97 16.70 -4.39
N ALA A 131 -14.22 16.31 -4.57
CA ALA A 131 -14.75 15.91 -5.87
C ALA A 131 -14.80 17.06 -6.89
N ALA A 132 -14.54 18.29 -6.45
CA ALA A 132 -14.59 19.52 -7.23
C ALA A 132 -13.21 20.14 -7.58
N ASP A 133 -12.10 19.52 -7.14
CA ASP A 133 -10.73 19.88 -7.51
C ASP A 133 -10.17 18.95 -8.60
#